data_AF-A0A7V6U1M0-F1
#
_entry.id   AF-A0A7V6U1M0-F1
#
_cell.length_a   1.000
_cell.length_b   1.000
_cell.length_c   1.000
_cell.angle_alpha   90.00
_cell.angle_beta   90.00
_cell.angle_gamma   90.00
#
_symmetry.space_group_name_H-M   'P 1'
#
loop_
_entity.id
_entity.type
_entity.pdbx_description
1 polymer ?
#
loop_
_entity_poly.entity_id
_entity_poly.type
_entity_poly.pdbx_seq_one_letter_code
_entity_poly.pdbx_strand_id
1 'polypeptide(L)' 'MPFRGNKYQGTYAPEDLRVLQVAYNRCCAVLDRCPTTHEDKEILARAIIRTYVSGAHDPDKIAEIVAKLELARV' A
#
# COMPACT_ATOMS: atom_id res chain seq x y z
N MET A 1 -0.44 -11.14 -1.07
CA MET A 1 -1.03 -9.79 -0.90
C MET A 1 -1.06 -9.45 0.58
N PRO A 2 -0.43 -8.34 0.99
CA PRO A 2 -0.20 -8.01 2.41
C PRO A 2 -1.50 -7.71 3.19
N PHE A 3 -2.46 -6.99 2.59
CA PHE A 3 -3.71 -6.58 3.26
C PHE A 3 -4.78 -7.67 3.39
N ARG A 4 -4.51 -8.87 2.85
CA ARG A 4 -5.42 -10.02 2.90
C ARG A 4 -5.24 -10.89 4.14
N GLY A 5 -4.24 -10.57 4.98
CA GLY A 5 -3.94 -11.32 6.19
C GLY A 5 -4.83 -10.97 7.37
N ASN A 6 -5.04 -11.95 8.25
CA ASN A 6 -5.85 -11.83 9.48
C ASN A 6 -5.35 -10.74 10.46
N LYS A 7 -4.15 -10.20 10.23
CA LYS A 7 -3.55 -9.12 11.04
C LYS A 7 -4.20 -7.76 10.80
N TYR A 8 -4.84 -7.56 9.65
CA TYR A 8 -5.48 -6.29 9.28
C TYR A 8 -7.01 -6.36 9.40
N GLN A 9 -7.56 -7.57 9.29
CA GLN A 9 -8.97 -7.85 9.51
C GLN A 9 -9.29 -7.71 11.02
N GLY A 10 -9.94 -6.61 11.40
CA GLY A 10 -10.30 -6.28 12.78
C GLY A 10 -9.66 -5.00 13.32
N THR A 11 -8.57 -4.53 12.72
CA THR A 11 -7.95 -3.22 13.05
C THR A 11 -8.49 -2.09 12.18
N TYR A 12 -8.78 -2.39 10.91
CA TYR A 12 -9.27 -1.43 9.93
C TYR A 12 -10.65 -1.87 9.43
N ALA A 13 -11.51 -0.90 9.08
CA ALA A 13 -12.80 -1.22 8.48
C ALA A 13 -12.58 -1.90 7.13
N PRO A 14 -13.52 -2.75 6.67
CA PRO A 14 -13.41 -3.38 5.36
C PRO A 14 -13.27 -2.38 4.21
N GLU A 15 -13.83 -1.18 4.36
CA GLU A 15 -13.69 -0.07 3.40
C GLU A 15 -12.26 0.47 3.35
N ASP A 16 -11.65 0.72 4.52
CA ASP A 16 -10.24 1.14 4.63
C ASP A 16 -9.30 0.10 4.01
N LEU A 17 -9.53 -1.19 4.32
CA LEU A 17 -8.75 -2.28 3.75
C LEU A 17 -8.84 -2.32 2.23
N ARG A 18 -10.01 -1.98 1.67
CA ARG A 18 -10.20 -1.89 0.22
C ARG A 18 -9.37 -0.75 -0.36
N VAL A 19 -9.37 0.42 0.27
CA VAL A 19 -8.54 1.57 -0.14
C VAL A 19 -7.06 1.21 -0.10
N LEU A 20 -6.57 0.67 1.02
CA LEU A 20 -5.17 0.26 1.21
C LEU A 20 -4.73 -0.78 0.17
N GLN A 21 -5.59 -1.77 -0.10
CA GLN A 21 -5.30 -2.81 -1.09
C GLN A 21 -5.29 -2.27 -2.52
N VAL A 22 -6.18 -1.34 -2.88
CA VAL A 22 -6.18 -0.70 -4.20
C VAL A 22 -4.94 0.16 -4.36
N ALA A 23 -4.59 0.97 -3.36
CA ALA A 23 -3.36 1.77 -3.36
C ALA A 23 -2.12 0.90 -3.58
N TYR A 24 -2.06 -0.26 -2.91
CA TYR A 24 -0.95 -1.21 -3.05
C TYR A 24 -0.83 -1.78 -4.46
N ASN A 25 -1.95 -2.22 -5.04
CA ASN A 25 -1.95 -2.72 -6.41
C ASN A 25 -1.52 -1.65 -7.41
N ARG A 26 -1.98 -0.40 -7.24
CA ARG A 26 -1.54 0.71 -8.10
C ARG A 26 -0.05 1.00 -7.92
N CYS A 27 0.46 1.01 -6.69
CA CYS A 27 1.88 1.15 -6.41
C CYS A 27 2.72 0.08 -7.12
N CYS A 28 2.30 -1.19 -7.02
CA CYS A 28 2.96 -2.29 -7.71
C CYS A 28 2.94 -2.13 -9.24
N ALA A 29 1.84 -1.64 -9.81
CA ALA A 29 1.75 -1.36 -11.24
C ALA A 29 2.68 -0.21 -11.67
N VAL A 30 2.80 0.86 -10.87
CA VAL A 30 3.69 2.00 -11.15
C VAL A 30 5.17 1.61 -11.06
N LEU A 31 5.51 0.77 -10.08
CA LEU A 31 6.89 0.32 -9.85
C LEU A 31 7.28 -0.90 -10.68
N ASP A 32 6.37 -1.43 -11.52
CA ASP A 32 6.52 -2.71 -12.24
C ASP A 32 6.95 -3.87 -11.31
N ARG A 33 6.44 -3.87 -10.08
CA ARG A 33 6.79 -4.85 -9.03
C ARG A 33 5.69 -5.88 -8.84
N CYS A 34 6.07 -7.13 -8.59
CA CYS A 34 5.10 -8.19 -8.38
C CYS A 34 4.50 -8.13 -6.95
N PRO A 35 3.17 -7.93 -6.79
CA PRO A 35 2.53 -7.70 -5.49
C PRO A 35 2.58 -8.88 -4.51
N THR A 36 2.94 -10.08 -4.98
CA THR A 36 2.92 -11.34 -4.22
C THR A 36 4.30 -11.85 -3.82
N THR A 37 5.30 -11.65 -4.67
CA THR A 37 6.64 -12.25 -4.55
C THR A 37 7.73 -11.25 -4.16
N HIS A 38 7.47 -9.94 -4.22
CA HIS A 38 8.48 -8.94 -3.87
C HIS A 38 8.84 -9.01 -2.38
N GLU A 39 10.14 -8.98 -2.08
CA GLU A 39 10.66 -9.03 -0.71
C GLU A 39 10.21 -7.79 0.08
N ASP A 40 10.21 -6.61 -0.56
CA ASP A 40 9.72 -5.36 0.04
C ASP A 40 8.19 -5.21 0.15
N LYS A 41 7.40 -6.26 -0.10
CA LYS A 41 5.93 -6.18 0.01
C LYS A 41 5.45 -5.68 1.37
N GLU A 42 6.17 -6.02 2.45
CA GLU A 42 5.84 -5.56 3.79
C GLU A 42 6.26 -4.10 4.03
N ILE A 43 7.38 -3.66 3.44
CA ILE A 43 7.82 -2.26 3.51
C ILE A 43 6.84 -1.37 2.77
N LEU A 44 6.45 -1.77 1.56
CA LEU A 44 5.48 -1.06 0.73
C LEU A 44 4.10 -1.00 1.42
N ALA A 45 3.64 -2.10 2.01
CA ALA A 45 2.39 -2.11 2.77
C ALA A 45 2.43 -1.16 3.98
N ARG A 46 3.54 -1.12 4.73
CA ARG A 46 3.71 -0.18 5.85
C ARG A 46 3.73 1.27 5.38
N ALA A 47 4.38 1.57 4.25
CA ALA A 47 4.41 2.91 3.69
C ALA A 47 2.99 3.38 3.29
N ILE A 48 2.20 2.52 2.67
CA ILE A 48 0.80 2.80 2.30
C ILE A 48 -0.06 3.07 3.54
N ILE A 49 0.05 2.24 4.57
CA ILE A 49 -0.67 2.45 5.84
C ILE A 49 -0.26 3.80 6.46
N ARG A 50 1.03 4.13 6.46
CA ARG A 50 1.52 5.37 7.04
C ARG A 50 0.98 6.60 6.29
N THR A 51 0.94 6.55 4.96
CA THR A 51 0.36 7.61 4.13
C THR A 51 -1.17 7.72 4.34
N TYR A 52 -1.85 6.58 4.51
CA TYR A 52 -3.28 6.55 4.85
C TYR A 52 -3.56 7.23 6.19
N VAL A 53 -2.86 6.81 7.24
CA VAL A 53 -2.98 7.37 8.60
C VAL A 53 -2.59 8.85 8.66
N SER A 54 -1.74 9.32 7.74
CA SER A 54 -1.41 10.74 7.59
C SER A 54 -2.57 11.59 7.03
N GLY A 55 -3.69 10.99 6.63
CA GLY A 55 -4.90 11.67 6.15
C GLY A 55 -5.14 11.58 4.64
N ALA A 56 -4.30 10.86 3.89
CA ALA A 56 -4.55 10.62 2.47
C ALA A 56 -5.43 9.37 2.31
N HIS A 57 -6.72 9.55 2.02
CA HIS A 57 -7.65 8.43 1.85
C HIS A 57 -7.90 8.06 0.38
N ASP A 58 -7.36 8.85 -0.57
CA ASP A 58 -7.40 8.55 -1.99
C ASP A 58 -6.38 7.46 -2.36
N PRO A 59 -6.79 6.29 -2.88
CA PRO A 59 -5.87 5.21 -3.19
C PRO A 59 -4.84 5.59 -4.27
N ASP A 60 -5.23 6.43 -5.23
CA ASP A 60 -4.34 6.96 -6.25
C ASP A 60 -3.27 7.89 -5.68
N LYS A 61 -3.65 8.82 -4.78
CA LYS A 61 -2.67 9.71 -4.13
C LYS A 61 -1.71 8.93 -3.24
N ILE A 62 -2.23 7.97 -2.48
CA ILE A 62 -1.39 7.11 -1.63
C ILE A 62 -0.37 6.36 -2.49
N ALA A 63 -0.83 5.75 -3.59
CA ALA A 63 0.05 5.03 -4.50
C ALA A 63 1.12 5.94 -5.11
N GLU A 64 0.76 7.15 -5.55
CA GLU A 64 1.72 8.09 -6.11
C GLU A 64 2.78 8.53 -5.08
N ILE A 65 2.34 8.88 -3.86
CA ILE A 65 3.24 9.29 -2.78
C ILE A 65 4.21 8.15 -2.43
N VAL A 66 3.69 6.94 -2.26
CA VAL A 66 4.52 5.78 -1.88
C VAL A 66 5.43 5.38 -3.02
N ALA A 67 4.97 5.39 -4.28
CA ALA A 67 5.83 5.13 -5.43
C ALA A 67 6.97 6.16 -5.52
N LYS A 68 6.68 7.45 -5.32
CA LYS A 68 7.72 8.50 -5.26
C LYS A 68 8.73 8.26 -4.13
N LEU A 69 8.27 7.86 -2.94
CA LEU A 69 9.15 7.53 -1.81
C LEU A 69 10.04 6.32 -2.09
N GLU A 70 9.50 5.30 -2.76
CA GLU A 70 10.26 4.11 -3.14
C GLU A 70 11.26 4.37 -4.27
N LEU A 71 10.89 5.20 -5.25
CA LEU A 71 11.80 5.66 -6.31
C LEU A 71 12.93 6.53 -5.77
N ALA A 72 12.66 7.37 -4.77
CA ALA A 72 13.68 8.21 -4.13
C ALA A 72 14.64 7.43 -3.21
N ARG A 73 14.35 6.16 -2.93
CA ARG A 73 15.21 5.26 -2.14
C ARG A 73 16.21 4.47 -3.00
N VAL A 74 16.04 4.45 -4.32
CA VAL A 74 16.92 3.78 -5.30
C VAL A 74 18.04 4.73 -5.73
#